data_AF-Q4RRJ2-F1
#
_entry.id   AF-Q4RRJ2-F1
#
_cell.length_a   1.000
_cell.length_b   1.000
_cell.length_c   1.000
_cell.angle_alpha   90.00
_cell.angle_beta   90.00
_cell.angle_gamma   90.00
#
_symmetry.space_group_name_H-M   'P 1'
#
loop_
_entity.id
_entity.type
_entity.pdbx_description
1 polymer ?
#
loop_
_entity_poly.entity_id
_entity_poly.type
_entity_poly.pdbx_seq_one_letter_code
_entity_poly.pdbx_strand_id
1 'polypeptide(L)' 'MNEELRKLKHNISLIGPVLRDDFRQNPTDVVVAAGEPAILECVPPRGHPEPTIYWKKDKVQLDDKDDRITVSTSAIHLNS' A
#
# COMPACT_ATOMS: atom_id res chain seq x y z
N MET A 1 -4.46 -34.69 29.76
CA MET A 1 -4.32 -33.93 28.50
C MET A 1 -4.94 -34.78 27.40
N ASN A 2 -6.13 -34.38 26.93
CA ASN A 2 -6.97 -35.18 26.03
C ASN A 2 -6.34 -35.31 24.64
N GLU A 3 -6.61 -36.44 23.98
CA GLU A 3 -6.13 -36.78 22.64
C GLU A 3 -6.69 -35.82 21.56
N GLU A 4 -7.85 -35.23 21.83
CA GLU A 4 -8.47 -34.16 21.03
C GLU A 4 -7.60 -32.88 20.97
N LEU A 5 -6.93 -32.47 22.06
CA LEU A 5 -6.00 -31.33 22.04
C LEU A 5 -4.71 -31.63 21.27
N ARG A 6 -4.33 -32.91 21.06
CA ARG A 6 -3.19 -33.28 20.22
C ARG A 6 -3.51 -33.13 18.74
N LYS A 7 -4.74 -33.46 18.33
CA LYS A 7 -5.21 -33.26 16.94
C LYS A 7 -5.29 -31.78 16.55
N LEU A 8 -5.61 -30.90 17.50
CA LEU A 8 -5.70 -29.44 17.26
C LEU A 8 -4.33 -28.76 17.04
N LYS A 9 -3.20 -29.45 17.28
CA LYS A 9 -1.84 -28.88 17.13
C LYS A 9 -1.22 -29.05 15.75
N HIS A 10 -1.88 -29.74 14.81
CA HIS A 10 -1.24 -30.19 13.57
C HIS A 10 -1.57 -29.39 12.29
N ASN A 11 -2.07 -28.16 12.41
CA ASN A 11 -2.29 -27.26 11.27
C ASN A 11 -1.86 -25.80 11.51
N ILE A 12 -1.00 -25.55 12.51
CA ILE A 12 -0.50 -24.20 12.79
C ILE A 12 0.66 -23.88 11.83
N SER A 13 0.40 -23.05 10.82
CA SER A 13 1.45 -22.52 9.94
C SER A 13 2.11 -21.31 10.60
N LEU A 14 3.42 -21.39 10.85
CA LEU A 14 4.23 -20.27 11.36
C LEU A 14 4.73 -19.44 10.18
N ILE A 15 3.86 -18.64 9.56
CA ILE A 15 4.27 -17.64 8.56
C ILE A 15 4.56 -16.34 9.30
N GLY A 16 5.85 -15.99 9.43
CA GLY A 16 6.28 -14.72 10.01
C GLY A 16 5.97 -13.53 9.09
N PRO A 17 6.10 -12.28 9.59
CA PRO A 17 5.95 -11.11 8.75
C PRO A 17 7.06 -11.08 7.70
N VAL A 18 6.70 -10.82 6.45
CA VAL A 18 7.63 -10.67 5.33
C VAL A 18 7.29 -9.40 4.58
N LEU A 19 8.30 -8.64 4.17
CA LEU A 19 8.17 -7.53 3.24
C LEU A 19 9.38 -7.57 2.30
N ARG A 20 9.11 -7.55 1.00
CA ARG A 20 10.18 -7.40 -0.01
C ARG A 20 10.58 -5.94 -0.15
N ASP A 21 11.76 -5.70 -0.71
CA ASP A 21 12.27 -4.34 -0.92
C ASP A 21 11.84 -3.75 -2.27
N ASP A 22 11.69 -4.59 -3.29
CA ASP A 22 11.34 -4.15 -4.63
C ASP A 22 9.86 -3.83 -4.76
N PHE A 23 9.57 -2.56 -5.03
CA PHE A 23 8.25 -2.14 -5.45
C PHE A 23 7.89 -2.84 -6.76
N ARG A 24 6.65 -3.32 -6.85
CA ARG A 24 6.16 -3.92 -8.10
C ARG A 24 5.95 -2.87 -9.17
N GLN A 25 5.62 -1.64 -8.76
CA GLN A 25 5.54 -0.46 -9.61
C GLN A 25 5.89 0.77 -8.77
N ASN A 26 6.96 1.45 -9.14
CA ASN A 26 7.34 2.74 -8.56
C ASN A 26 6.50 3.86 -9.19
N PRO A 27 6.16 4.91 -8.43
CA PRO A 27 5.62 6.13 -9.01
C PRO A 27 6.66 6.77 -9.92
N THR A 28 6.19 7.27 -11.06
CA THR A 28 7.01 7.96 -12.06
C THR A 28 6.66 9.44 -12.13
N ASP A 29 7.58 10.26 -12.60
CA ASP A 29 7.31 11.68 -12.79
C ASP A 29 6.24 11.89 -13.87
N VAL A 30 5.30 12.80 -13.60
CA VAL A 30 4.20 13.17 -14.50
C VAL A 30 4.22 14.68 -14.72
N VAL A 31 4.09 15.11 -15.97
CA VAL A 31 4.01 16.53 -16.37
C VAL A 31 2.63 16.76 -16.96
N VAL A 32 1.88 17.71 -16.39
CA VAL A 32 0.53 18.09 -16.83
C VAL A 32 0.46 19.60 -17.06
N ALA A 33 -0.50 20.05 -17.88
CA ALA A 33 -0.79 21.47 -17.99
C ALA A 33 -1.48 21.98 -16.71
N ALA A 34 -1.37 23.29 -16.45
CA ALA A 34 -2.09 23.90 -15.35
C ALA A 34 -3.61 23.75 -15.56
N GLY A 35 -4.32 23.28 -14.55
CA GLY A 35 -5.76 23.01 -14.62
C GLY A 35 -6.12 21.57 -15.01
N GLU A 36 -5.15 20.76 -15.41
CA GLU A 36 -5.36 19.34 -15.72
C GLU A 36 -5.08 18.46 -14.49
N PRO A 37 -5.83 17.37 -14.31
CA PRO A 37 -5.58 16.42 -13.24
C PRO A 37 -4.30 15.64 -13.47
N ALA A 38 -3.61 15.27 -12.39
CA ALA A 38 -2.45 14.39 -12.43
C ALA A 38 -2.70 13.11 -11.63
N ILE A 39 -2.16 11.98 -12.11
CA ILE A 39 -2.31 10.68 -11.47
C ILE A 39 -0.91 10.08 -11.29
N LEU A 40 -0.58 9.67 -10.07
CA LEU A 40 0.62 8.88 -9.78
C LEU A 40 0.20 7.49 -9.33
N GLU A 41 0.71 6.45 -10.00
CA GLU A 41 0.42 5.05 -9.69
C GLU A 41 1.58 4.40 -8.94
N CYS A 42 1.26 3.46 -8.05
CA CYS A 42 2.23 2.72 -7.25
C CYS A 42 1.66 1.35 -6.86
N VAL A 43 2.49 0.30 -6.92
CA VAL A 43 2.14 -1.03 -6.43
C VAL A 43 3.20 -1.46 -5.41
N PRO A 44 2.80 -1.79 -4.16
CA PRO A 44 3.76 -1.99 -3.09
C PRO A 44 4.51 -3.31 -3.30
N PRO A 45 5.65 -3.50 -2.64
CA PRO A 45 6.31 -4.79 -2.60
C PRO A 45 5.39 -5.91 -2.13
N ARG A 46 5.73 -7.16 -2.41
CA ARG A 46 4.97 -8.28 -1.84
C ARG A 46 5.29 -8.40 -0.35
N GLY A 47 4.27 -8.58 0.46
CA GLY A 47 4.41 -8.79 1.89
C GLY A 47 3.29 -9.62 2.48
N HIS A 48 3.55 -10.18 3.66
CA HIS A 48 2.55 -10.83 4.49
C HIS A 48 2.62 -10.27 5.90
N PRO A 49 1.53 -9.70 6.46
CA PRO A 49 0.25 -9.40 5.80
C PRO A 49 0.40 -8.46 4.59
N GLU A 50 -0.65 -8.33 3.78
CA GLU A 50 -0.62 -7.44 2.61
C GLU A 50 -0.28 -5.99 3.05
N PRO A 51 0.72 -5.36 2.42
CA PRO A 51 1.17 -4.03 2.81
C PRO A 51 0.17 -2.95 2.39
N THR A 52 0.14 -1.87 3.17
CA THR A 52 -0.64 -0.67 2.88
C THR A 52 0.23 0.42 2.26
N ILE A 53 -0.38 1.25 1.42
CA ILE A 53 0.27 2.40 0.78
C ILE A 53 -0.22 3.69 1.43
N TYR A 54 0.68 4.66 1.57
CA TYR A 54 0.38 6.04 1.86
C TYR A 54 1.25 6.94 0.97
N TRP A 55 0.79 8.17 0.73
CA TRP A 55 1.47 9.12 -0.15
C TRP A 55 2.10 10.26 0.64
N LYS A 56 3.24 10.76 0.16
CA LYS A 56 3.95 11.91 0.75
C LYS A 56 4.29 12.91 -0.33
N LYS A 57 4.08 14.20 -0.05
CA LYS A 57 4.58 15.33 -0.84
C LYS A 57 5.58 16.10 0.00
N ASP A 58 6.78 16.33 -0.53
CA ASP A 58 7.83 17.07 0.19
C ASP A 58 8.10 16.51 1.60
N LYS A 59 8.05 15.17 1.73
CA LYS A 59 8.18 14.39 2.97
C LYS A 59 7.02 14.52 3.97
N VAL A 60 5.99 15.30 3.66
CA VAL A 60 4.76 15.43 4.45
C VAL A 60 3.74 14.41 3.97
N GLN A 61 3.11 13.69 4.90
CA GLN A 61 2.07 12.72 4.56
C GLN A 61 0.83 13.45 4.03
N LEU A 62 0.34 13.00 2.88
CA LEU A 62 -0.92 13.45 2.32
C LEU A 62 -2.07 12.70 3.00
N ASP A 63 -3.12 13.43 3.32
CA ASP A 63 -4.34 12.91 3.93
C ASP A 63 -5.51 13.26 3.02
N ASP A 64 -6.55 12.44 3.01
CA ASP A 64 -7.72 12.60 2.13
C ASP A 64 -8.68 13.72 2.61
N LYS A 65 -8.15 14.70 3.34
CA LYS A 65 -8.90 15.84 3.91
C LYS A 65 -8.88 17.07 3.01
N ASP A 66 -8.01 17.10 2.00
CA ASP A 66 -7.94 18.18 1.02
C ASP A 66 -8.70 17.74 -0.22
N ASP A 67 -9.76 18.48 -0.59
CA ASP A 67 -10.63 18.16 -1.73
C ASP A 67 -9.87 18.08 -3.08
N ARG A 68 -8.68 18.68 -3.14
CA ARG A 68 -7.82 18.66 -4.33
C ARG A 68 -7.05 17.36 -4.49
N ILE A 69 -7.12 16.44 -3.51
CA ILE A 69 -6.44 15.16 -3.59
C ILE A 69 -7.40 14.02 -3.30
N THR A 70 -7.24 12.92 -4.02
CA THR A 70 -7.97 11.69 -3.74
C THR A 70 -6.96 10.56 -3.63
N VAL A 71 -6.86 9.99 -2.44
CA VAL A 71 -5.88 8.93 -2.15
C VAL A 71 -6.53 7.56 -2.27
N SER A 72 -5.95 6.69 -3.10
CA SER A 72 -6.37 5.29 -3.23
C SER A 72 -5.25 4.34 -2.85
N THR A 73 -5.57 3.04 -2.79
CA THR A 73 -4.62 1.98 -2.41
C THR A 73 -3.49 1.77 -3.42
N SER A 74 -3.62 2.25 -4.65
CA SER A 74 -2.61 2.09 -5.71
C SER A 74 -2.30 3.35 -6.48
N ALA A 75 -3.02 4.45 -6.24
CA ALA A 75 -2.83 5.71 -6.95
C ALA A 75 -3.19 6.91 -6.08
N ILE A 76 -2.60 8.05 -6.39
CA ILE A 76 -3.08 9.35 -5.91
C ILE A 76 -3.49 10.21 -7.10
N HIS A 77 -4.66 10.82 -6.98
CA HIS A 77 -5.20 11.76 -7.94
C HIS A 77 -5.05 13.17 -7.38
N LEU A 78 -4.40 14.04 -8.14
CA LEU A 78 -4.35 15.48 -7.89
C LEU A 78 -5.40 16.12 -8.79
N ASN A 79 -6.47 16.63 -8.18
CA ASN A 79 -7.55 17.34 -8.84
C ASN A 79 -7.15 18.81 -9.00
N SER A 80 -7.61 19.43 -10.09
CA SER A 80 -7.47 20.88 -10.28
C SER A 80 -8.45 21.68 -9.43
#